data_AF-A0A2G9GL14-F1
#
_entry.id   AF-A0A2G9GL14-F1
#
_cell.length_a   1.000
_cell.length_b   1.000
_cell.length_c   1.000
_cell.angle_alpha   90.00
_cell.angle_beta   90.00
_cell.angle_gamma   90.00
#
_symmetry.space_group_name_H-M   'P 1'
#
loop_
_entity.id
_entity.type
_entity.pdbx_description
1 polymer ?
#
loop_
_entity_poly.entity_id
_entity_poly.type
_entity_poly.pdbx_seq_one_letter_code
_entity_poly.pdbx_strand_id
1 'polypeptide(L)'
;MLSGKLTLCSMRSPSVVKFSPQKPLKIFTFRNRGLHPPGRPRIFAFNADDRKKRHNVLLSATIDARRLGTRRELISITPKATRGGGNSVSELDDNVRKLLQAILWIAEGVYIIWLFLLPYAPGDPVWAISSETINSLIGLSLNFFFILPLLNSVGIHLIEAPVLHPMSEGLFNFVIAWTFMFAPLLYTDKMRDRYKGSLDVLWGFQMFLTNTFLIPYMAIRLNEAGGGYTPKKTSELGSIMTKGAPIVGLIGGLACLLSVLWALYGRGDGNFGDLPERWEFLLGYLGSERLAYAFIWDICLYIIFQPWLIGENLQNIQKDKVAVVNFLRFVPVVGLVAYCLCLNAEIET
;
A
#
# COMPACT_ATOMS: atom_id res chain seq x y z
N MET A 1 58.24 -29.69 -17.72
CA MET A 1 59.41 -30.10 -16.92
C MET A 1 59.38 -29.28 -15.63
N LEU A 2 59.70 -29.87 -14.46
CA LEU A 2 59.47 -29.33 -13.10
C LEU A 2 57.98 -29.12 -12.76
N SER A 3 57.33 -29.76 -11.77
CA SER A 3 57.71 -30.55 -10.58
C SER A 3 58.20 -29.75 -9.36
N GLY A 4 57.53 -29.95 -8.22
CA GLY A 4 57.78 -29.32 -6.91
C GLY A 4 56.48 -29.16 -6.11
N LYS A 5 55.89 -30.24 -5.57
CA LYS A 5 56.17 -30.90 -4.27
C LYS A 5 55.30 -30.38 -3.10
N LEU A 6 54.56 -31.31 -2.48
CA LEU A 6 53.89 -31.15 -1.17
C LEU A 6 54.94 -30.93 -0.05
N THR A 7 54.50 -30.52 1.15
CA THR A 7 54.47 -31.41 2.35
C THR A 7 53.63 -30.79 3.48
N LEU A 8 52.93 -31.65 4.25
CA LEU A 8 52.18 -31.32 5.47
C LEU A 8 53.08 -30.72 6.57
N CYS A 9 52.46 -30.02 7.54
CA CYS A 9 52.63 -30.47 8.93
C CYS A 9 51.37 -30.19 9.78
N SER A 10 51.21 -30.98 10.83
CA SER A 10 50.01 -31.06 11.67
C SER A 10 50.27 -30.57 13.09
N MET A 11 49.16 -30.30 13.80
CA MET A 11 48.91 -30.76 15.18
C MET A 11 48.86 -29.72 16.32
N ARG A 12 47.88 -29.97 17.22
CA ARG A 12 47.76 -29.59 18.65
C ARG A 12 46.88 -28.39 19.04
N SER A 13 45.65 -28.72 19.48
CA SER A 13 45.01 -28.08 20.64
C SER A 13 45.79 -28.39 21.94
N PRO A 14 45.70 -27.55 22.99
CA PRO A 14 44.72 -27.72 24.08
C PRO A 14 44.15 -26.35 24.58
N SER A 15 43.28 -26.19 25.59
CA SER A 15 42.21 -27.01 26.19
C SER A 15 41.26 -26.10 27.01
N VAL A 16 39.98 -26.47 27.04
CA VAL A 16 38.89 -26.14 28.00
C VAL A 16 39.16 -25.22 29.20
N VAL A 17 38.31 -24.19 29.37
CA VAL A 17 37.76 -23.79 30.69
C VAL A 17 36.25 -23.59 30.56
N LYS A 18 35.46 -24.31 31.38
CA LYS A 18 34.03 -24.05 31.60
C LYS A 18 33.86 -23.27 32.90
N PHE A 19 33.00 -22.25 32.94
CA PHE A 19 32.30 -21.87 34.18
C PHE A 19 30.93 -21.27 33.88
N SER A 20 29.93 -21.73 34.64
CA SER A 20 28.61 -21.12 34.75
C SER A 20 28.07 -21.44 36.14
N PRO A 21 27.62 -20.44 36.90
CA PRO A 21 26.66 -20.69 37.96
C PRO A 21 25.44 -19.74 37.91
N GLN A 22 24.28 -20.37 37.80
CA GLN A 22 23.09 -20.18 38.65
C GLN A 22 22.55 -18.76 38.94
N LYS A 23 21.26 -18.59 38.59
CA LYS A 23 20.37 -17.53 39.10
C LYS A 23 20.12 -17.71 40.61
N PRO A 24 20.09 -16.64 41.42
CA PRO A 24 19.51 -16.70 42.76
C PRO A 24 17.97 -16.71 42.72
N LEU A 25 17.35 -17.39 43.70
CA LEU A 25 15.89 -17.51 43.86
C LEU A 25 15.24 -16.22 44.38
N LYS A 26 13.93 -16.08 44.12
CA LYS A 26 13.06 -15.17 44.88
C LYS A 26 12.91 -15.66 46.31
N ILE A 27 13.05 -14.77 47.28
CA ILE A 27 12.62 -14.99 48.67
C ILE A 27 11.45 -14.04 48.96
N PHE A 28 10.31 -14.61 49.35
CA PHE A 28 9.22 -13.88 50.00
C PHE A 28 9.39 -14.02 51.52
N THR A 29 9.34 -12.91 52.25
CA THR A 29 9.17 -12.92 53.71
C THR A 29 8.11 -11.89 54.10
N PHE A 30 7.23 -12.29 55.01
CA PHE A 30 6.02 -11.56 55.39
C PHE A 30 5.90 -11.59 56.92
N ARG A 31 6.05 -10.45 57.63
CA ARG A 31 5.53 -10.35 59.02
C ARG A 31 5.33 -8.93 59.55
N ASN A 32 4.18 -8.77 60.23
CA ASN A 32 3.67 -7.58 60.93
C ASN A 32 4.51 -7.08 62.13
N ARG A 33 4.44 -5.76 62.35
CA ARG A 33 4.04 -4.99 63.58
C ARG A 33 4.15 -3.49 63.20
N GLY A 34 3.26 -2.55 63.52
CA GLY A 34 2.05 -2.53 64.35
C GLY A 34 2.24 -1.69 65.62
N LEU A 35 1.64 -0.48 65.69
CA LEU A 35 1.11 0.18 66.90
C LEU A 35 0.34 1.50 66.57
N HIS A 36 -0.68 1.81 67.37
CA HIS A 36 -1.56 3.01 67.41
C HIS A 36 -1.37 3.63 68.83
N PRO A 37 -2.14 4.61 69.40
CA PRO A 37 -3.08 5.67 68.92
C PRO A 37 -2.70 7.04 69.60
N PRO A 38 -3.59 7.99 70.05
CA PRO A 38 -5.01 8.30 69.78
C PRO A 38 -5.35 9.81 69.51
N GLY A 39 -6.58 10.09 69.04
CA GLY A 39 -7.20 11.43 69.05
C GLY A 39 -8.58 11.51 68.36
N ARG A 40 -9.65 11.83 69.11
CA ARG A 40 -11.08 11.92 68.71
C ARG A 40 -11.59 13.38 68.84
N PRO A 41 -12.86 13.74 68.55
CA PRO A 41 -13.74 13.38 67.42
C PRO A 41 -14.53 14.62 66.86
N ARG A 42 -15.44 14.44 65.89
CA ARG A 42 -16.76 15.09 65.91
C ARG A 42 -17.78 14.33 65.05
N ILE A 43 -19.02 14.28 65.53
CA ILE A 43 -20.21 13.70 64.88
C ILE A 43 -21.26 14.81 64.86
N PHE A 44 -22.07 14.89 63.80
CA PHE A 44 -23.47 15.24 63.94
C PHE A 44 -24.31 14.34 63.02
N ALA A 45 -25.45 13.90 63.53
CA ALA A 45 -26.42 13.05 62.85
C ALA A 45 -27.82 13.62 63.10
N PHE A 46 -28.80 13.25 62.26
CA PHE A 46 -30.21 13.31 62.64
C PHE A 46 -31.02 12.19 61.96
N ASN A 47 -31.99 11.63 62.69
CA ASN A 47 -33.01 10.66 62.23
C ASN A 47 -34.08 11.39 61.35
N ALA A 48 -35.18 10.85 60.80
CA ALA A 48 -35.98 9.61 60.92
C ALA A 48 -36.99 9.58 59.72
N ASP A 49 -37.83 8.56 59.42
CA ASP A 49 -37.85 7.09 59.62
C ASP A 49 -39.10 6.50 58.88
N ASP A 50 -39.25 5.17 58.90
CA ASP A 50 -40.51 4.39 58.95
C ASP A 50 -41.22 3.79 57.67
N ARG A 51 -41.51 2.48 57.81
CA ARG A 51 -42.49 1.55 57.16
C ARG A 51 -43.19 1.85 55.80
N LYS A 52 -43.05 0.91 54.82
CA LYS A 52 -44.12 -0.08 54.46
C LYS A 52 -43.71 -1.23 53.48
N LYS A 53 -44.62 -2.19 53.29
CA LYS A 53 -44.44 -3.59 52.83
C LYS A 53 -44.64 -3.85 51.31
N ARG A 54 -43.84 -4.82 50.78
CA ARG A 54 -44.15 -5.93 49.84
C ARG A 54 -45.01 -5.68 48.57
N HIS A 55 -44.58 -6.25 47.43
CA HIS A 55 -45.07 -7.54 46.89
C HIS A 55 -44.12 -8.11 45.82
N ASN A 56 -43.98 -9.44 45.77
CA ASN A 56 -43.29 -10.17 44.70
C ASN A 56 -44.34 -10.65 43.69
N VAL A 57 -44.02 -10.63 42.39
CA VAL A 57 -44.64 -11.52 41.40
C VAL A 57 -43.54 -12.14 40.56
N LEU A 58 -43.53 -13.46 40.55
CA LEU A 58 -42.63 -14.32 39.78
C LEU A 58 -43.50 -15.03 38.74
N LEU A 59 -43.11 -15.01 37.46
CA LEU A 59 -43.75 -15.86 36.45
C LEU A 59 -42.69 -16.78 35.84
N SER A 60 -42.87 -18.07 36.11
CA SER A 60 -42.11 -19.16 35.50
C SER A 60 -42.84 -19.64 34.25
N ALA A 61 -42.08 -20.08 33.24
CA ALA A 61 -42.60 -20.86 32.13
C ALA A 61 -41.55 -21.89 31.70
N THR A 62 -41.62 -23.07 32.32
CA THR A 62 -40.80 -24.24 31.94
C THR A 62 -41.52 -25.01 30.84
N ILE A 63 -40.87 -25.24 29.69
CA ILE A 63 -41.24 -26.33 28.78
C ILE A 63 -39.95 -27.07 28.37
N ASP A 64 -39.83 -28.29 28.88
CA ASP A 64 -38.82 -29.27 28.47
C ASP A 64 -39.40 -30.16 27.36
N ALA A 65 -38.68 -30.37 26.25
CA ALA A 65 -38.68 -31.66 25.54
C ALA A 65 -37.66 -31.77 24.38
N ARG A 66 -36.73 -32.72 24.57
CA ARG A 66 -36.20 -33.66 23.55
C ARG A 66 -35.30 -33.14 22.41
N ARG A 67 -34.02 -33.51 22.57
CA ARG A 67 -33.10 -34.10 21.57
C ARG A 67 -33.62 -34.18 20.12
N LEU A 68 -32.89 -33.51 19.23
CA LEU A 68 -32.48 -34.08 17.95
C LEU A 68 -31.03 -33.65 17.69
N GLY A 69 -30.15 -34.62 17.47
CA GLY A 69 -28.71 -34.37 17.39
C GLY A 69 -28.30 -33.91 16.00
N THR A 70 -27.46 -32.88 15.92
CA THR A 70 -26.62 -32.64 14.73
C THR A 70 -25.27 -32.14 15.19
N ARG A 71 -24.29 -33.05 15.20
CA ARG A 71 -22.91 -32.78 15.59
C ARG A 71 -22.23 -31.96 14.48
N ARG A 72 -22.27 -30.63 14.59
CA ARG A 72 -21.33 -29.75 13.87
C ARG A 72 -20.10 -29.57 14.74
N GLU A 73 -18.97 -30.13 14.33
CA GLU A 73 -17.69 -29.82 14.96
C GLU A 73 -17.32 -28.37 14.66
N LEU A 74 -17.43 -27.52 15.67
CA LEU A 74 -16.79 -26.22 15.66
C LEU A 74 -15.29 -26.46 15.89
N ILE A 75 -14.50 -26.44 14.81
CA ILE A 75 -13.03 -26.53 14.91
C ILE A 75 -12.51 -25.21 15.48
N SER A 76 -12.56 -25.06 16.80
CA SER A 76 -11.91 -23.97 17.51
C SER A 76 -10.42 -24.25 17.61
N ILE A 77 -9.63 -23.68 16.69
CA ILE A 77 -8.16 -23.75 16.75
C ILE A 77 -7.67 -22.78 17.84
N THR A 78 -7.80 -23.18 19.11
CA THR A 78 -6.98 -22.61 20.19
C THR A 78 -5.55 -23.14 20.03
N PRO A 79 -4.54 -22.30 19.82
CA PRO A 79 -3.16 -22.75 19.74
C PRO A 79 -2.70 -23.24 21.12
N LYS A 80 -2.62 -24.56 21.27
CA LYS A 80 -1.99 -25.21 22.42
C LYS A 80 -0.52 -24.77 22.47
N ALA A 81 -0.08 -24.25 23.61
CA ALA A 81 1.25 -23.65 23.74
C ALA A 81 2.39 -24.69 23.66
N THR A 82 2.76 -25.08 22.43
CA THR A 82 3.98 -25.85 22.16
C THR A 82 5.17 -24.90 22.11
N ARG A 83 5.94 -24.92 23.19
CA ARG A 83 7.13 -24.09 23.41
C ARG A 83 8.30 -24.55 22.51
N GLY A 84 8.24 -24.23 21.22
CA GLY A 84 9.28 -24.63 20.25
C GLY A 84 9.07 -24.25 18.77
N GLY A 85 8.10 -23.40 18.43
CA GLY A 85 7.74 -23.10 17.02
C GLY A 85 8.07 -21.69 16.50
N GLY A 86 8.86 -20.90 17.23
CA GLY A 86 9.11 -19.49 16.87
C GLY A 86 9.92 -19.30 15.58
N ASN A 87 10.93 -20.14 15.36
CA ASN A 87 11.81 -19.99 14.19
C ASN A 87 11.13 -20.36 12.87
N SER A 88 10.43 -21.48 12.80
CA SER A 88 9.92 -22.00 11.52
C SER A 88 8.90 -21.09 10.85
N VAL A 89 8.04 -20.41 11.61
CA VAL A 89 7.06 -19.45 11.06
C VAL A 89 7.75 -18.17 10.57
N SER A 90 8.73 -17.65 11.33
CA SER A 90 9.52 -16.47 10.90
C SER A 90 10.34 -16.79 9.65
N GLU A 91 11.00 -17.95 9.64
CA GLU A 91 11.84 -18.40 8.53
C GLU A 91 11.01 -18.67 7.26
N LEU A 92 9.79 -19.18 7.39
CA LEU A 92 8.83 -19.27 6.27
C LEU A 92 8.45 -17.89 5.72
N ASP A 93 8.11 -16.92 6.58
CA ASP A 93 7.77 -15.56 6.16
C ASP A 93 8.95 -14.82 5.52
N ASP A 94 10.16 -14.98 6.09
CA ASP A 94 11.41 -14.46 5.53
C ASP A 94 11.72 -15.04 4.14
N ASN A 95 11.48 -16.35 3.95
CA ASN A 95 11.66 -17.02 2.67
C ASN A 95 10.61 -16.60 1.63
N VAL A 96 9.33 -16.45 2.01
CA VAL A 96 8.28 -15.92 1.13
C VAL A 96 8.58 -14.47 0.74
N ARG A 97 9.03 -13.64 1.68
CA ARG A 97 9.44 -12.25 1.42
C ARG A 97 10.59 -12.17 0.41
N LYS A 98 11.63 -13.00 0.58
CA LYS A 98 12.77 -13.11 -0.34
C LYS A 98 12.36 -13.63 -1.72
N LEU A 99 11.45 -14.60 -1.79
CA LEU A 99 10.90 -15.11 -3.05
C LEU A 99 10.10 -14.04 -3.80
N LEU A 100 9.19 -13.32 -3.12
CA LEU A 100 8.44 -12.21 -3.71
C LEU A 100 9.36 -11.09 -4.20
N GLN A 101 10.38 -10.73 -3.42
CA GLN A 101 11.39 -9.76 -3.82
C GLN A 101 12.17 -10.21 -5.07
N ALA A 102 12.57 -11.47 -5.15
CA ALA A 102 13.25 -12.03 -6.32
C ALA A 102 12.34 -12.03 -7.56
N ILE A 103 11.07 -12.41 -7.42
CA ILE A 103 10.07 -12.37 -8.50
C ILE A 103 9.88 -10.93 -9.00
N LEU A 104 9.80 -9.93 -8.11
CA LEU A 104 9.66 -8.53 -8.50
C LEU A 104 10.90 -8.01 -9.24
N TRP A 105 12.12 -8.35 -8.79
CA TRP A 105 13.34 -7.97 -9.52
C TRP A 105 13.48 -8.67 -10.88
N ILE A 106 13.06 -9.93 -10.99
CA ILE A 106 13.01 -10.65 -12.28
C ILE A 106 11.95 -10.01 -13.19
N ALA A 107 10.78 -9.68 -12.67
CA ALA A 107 9.72 -9.02 -13.41
C ALA A 107 10.18 -7.64 -13.93
N GLU A 108 10.87 -6.85 -13.11
CA GLU A 108 11.47 -5.57 -13.51
C GLU A 108 12.54 -5.76 -14.60
N GLY A 109 13.45 -6.72 -14.43
CA GLY A 109 14.48 -7.00 -15.43
C GLY A 109 13.89 -7.44 -16.78
N VAL A 110 12.88 -8.33 -16.75
CA VAL A 110 12.12 -8.73 -17.95
C VAL A 110 11.37 -7.54 -18.54
N TYR A 111 10.74 -6.71 -17.71
CA TYR A 111 10.00 -5.52 -18.13
C TYR A 111 10.91 -4.53 -18.87
N ILE A 112 12.04 -4.13 -18.27
CA ILE A 112 13.01 -3.21 -18.90
C ILE A 112 13.54 -3.78 -20.23
N ILE A 113 13.94 -5.05 -20.23
CA ILE A 113 14.50 -5.70 -21.43
C ILE A 113 13.45 -5.77 -22.55
N TRP A 114 12.24 -6.23 -22.24
CA TRP A 114 11.14 -6.34 -23.19
C TRP A 114 10.71 -4.98 -23.74
N LEU A 115 10.48 -4.00 -22.85
CA LEU A 115 9.74 -2.79 -23.18
C LEU A 115 10.63 -1.59 -23.51
N PHE A 116 11.91 -1.55 -23.13
CA PHE A 116 12.83 -0.48 -23.57
C PHE A 116 13.90 -0.92 -24.58
N LEU A 117 14.43 -2.14 -24.44
CA LEU A 117 15.59 -2.58 -25.23
C LEU A 117 15.22 -3.39 -26.48
N LEU A 118 14.25 -4.30 -26.36
CA LEU A 118 13.87 -5.21 -27.44
C LEU A 118 12.88 -4.58 -28.44
N PRO A 119 13.04 -4.86 -29.75
CA PRO A 119 12.13 -4.40 -30.81
C PRO A 119 10.86 -5.27 -30.94
N TYR A 120 10.59 -6.17 -29.97
CA TYR A 120 9.43 -7.08 -30.02
C TYR A 120 8.16 -6.50 -29.38
N ALA A 121 8.30 -5.55 -28.46
CA ALA A 121 7.16 -4.77 -27.98
C ALA A 121 6.71 -3.78 -29.08
N PRO A 122 5.40 -3.46 -29.17
CA PRO A 122 4.87 -2.41 -30.04
C PRO A 122 5.66 -1.10 -30.03
N GLY A 123 5.79 -0.47 -31.21
CA GLY A 123 6.47 0.80 -31.43
C GLY A 123 8.00 0.78 -31.31
N ASP A 124 8.64 1.91 -31.60
CA ASP A 124 10.11 2.02 -31.64
C ASP A 124 10.75 1.84 -30.25
N PRO A 125 11.84 1.07 -30.10
CA PRO A 125 12.58 0.96 -28.85
C PRO A 125 13.26 2.29 -28.49
N VAL A 126 13.66 2.46 -27.22
CA VAL A 126 14.20 3.73 -26.70
C VAL A 126 15.41 4.27 -27.48
N TRP A 127 16.20 3.38 -28.09
CA TRP A 127 17.38 3.74 -28.88
C TRP A 127 17.09 4.11 -30.34
N ALA A 128 15.84 3.94 -30.81
CA ALA A 128 15.40 4.21 -32.19
C ALA A 128 14.13 5.08 -32.28
N ILE A 129 13.78 5.79 -31.19
CA ILE A 129 12.52 6.54 -31.08
C ILE A 129 12.35 7.58 -32.22
N SER A 130 11.21 7.51 -32.91
CA SER A 130 10.88 8.49 -33.96
C SER A 130 10.55 9.88 -33.39
N SER A 131 10.75 10.91 -34.21
CA SER A 131 10.32 12.28 -33.88
C SER A 131 8.79 12.40 -33.76
N GLU A 132 8.02 11.51 -34.40
CA GLU A 132 6.56 11.49 -34.33
C GLU A 132 6.05 11.00 -32.97
N THR A 133 6.66 9.93 -32.43
CA THR A 133 6.41 9.46 -31.07
C THR A 133 6.80 10.52 -30.03
N ILE A 134 7.91 11.25 -30.22
CA ILE A 134 8.31 12.36 -29.35
C ILE A 134 7.29 13.51 -29.40
N ASN A 135 6.89 13.94 -30.60
CA ASN A 135 5.89 15.01 -30.76
C ASN A 135 4.54 14.63 -30.15
N SER A 136 4.13 13.37 -30.30
CA SER A 136 2.94 12.82 -29.64
C SER A 136 3.09 12.86 -28.12
N LEU A 137 4.18 12.34 -27.56
CA LEU A 137 4.46 12.37 -26.12
C LEU A 137 4.42 13.80 -25.55
N ILE A 138 5.03 14.77 -26.24
CA ILE A 138 4.98 16.19 -25.87
C ILE A 138 3.55 16.70 -25.94
N GLY A 139 2.79 16.36 -26.98
CA GLY A 139 1.39 16.75 -27.14
C GLY A 139 0.49 16.23 -26.01
N LEU A 140 0.61 14.95 -25.66
CA LEU A 140 -0.13 14.36 -24.53
C LEU A 140 0.30 15.02 -23.21
N SER A 141 1.59 15.31 -23.04
CA SER A 141 2.13 15.98 -21.84
C SER A 141 1.69 17.45 -21.71
N LEU A 142 1.47 18.16 -22.82
CA LEU A 142 0.88 19.51 -22.82
C LEU A 142 -0.60 19.46 -22.41
N ASN A 143 -1.32 18.39 -22.77
CA ASN A 143 -2.71 18.16 -22.37
C ASN A 143 -2.85 17.43 -21.01
N PHE A 144 -1.85 17.52 -20.14
CA PHE A 144 -1.83 16.94 -18.79
C PHE A 144 -3.02 17.44 -17.95
N PHE A 145 -3.74 16.48 -17.35
CA PHE A 145 -5.00 16.67 -16.61
C PHE A 145 -6.05 17.53 -17.34
N PHE A 146 -5.99 17.56 -18.68
CA PHE A 146 -6.79 18.44 -19.54
C PHE A 146 -6.67 19.94 -19.21
N ILE A 147 -5.64 20.35 -18.44
CA ILE A 147 -5.49 21.73 -17.95
C ILE A 147 -5.39 22.71 -19.12
N LEU A 148 -4.50 22.44 -20.09
CA LEU A 148 -4.33 23.31 -21.25
C LEU A 148 -5.57 23.33 -22.18
N PRO A 149 -6.18 22.20 -22.56
CA PRO A 149 -7.48 22.17 -23.25
C PRO A 149 -8.58 22.98 -22.55
N LEU A 150 -8.70 22.87 -21.22
CA LEU A 150 -9.70 23.60 -20.44
C LEU A 150 -9.40 25.10 -20.40
N LEU A 151 -8.13 25.51 -20.27
CA LEU A 151 -7.71 26.92 -20.31
C LEU A 151 -8.01 27.56 -21.67
N ASN A 152 -7.73 26.87 -22.78
CA ASN A 152 -8.07 27.38 -24.10
C ASN A 152 -9.60 27.44 -24.31
N SER A 153 -10.37 26.47 -23.80
CA SER A 153 -11.84 26.51 -23.92
C SER A 153 -12.50 27.68 -23.17
N VAL A 154 -11.85 28.24 -22.14
CA VAL A 154 -12.30 29.46 -21.45
C VAL A 154 -11.66 30.75 -22.01
N GLY A 155 -10.97 30.68 -23.15
CA GLY A 155 -10.40 31.83 -23.85
C GLY A 155 -8.99 32.24 -23.40
N ILE A 156 -8.28 31.42 -22.64
CA ILE A 156 -6.88 31.68 -22.23
C ILE A 156 -5.93 30.96 -23.20
N HIS A 157 -5.54 31.66 -24.25
CA HIS A 157 -4.67 31.16 -25.34
C HIS A 157 -3.21 31.58 -25.16
N LEU A 158 -2.57 31.16 -24.05
CA LEU A 158 -1.13 31.37 -23.84
C LEU A 158 -0.27 30.44 -24.72
N ILE A 159 -0.74 29.20 -24.88
CA ILE A 159 -0.23 28.17 -25.78
C ILE A 159 -1.48 27.44 -26.30
N GLU A 160 -1.50 27.07 -27.57
CA GLU A 160 -2.59 26.26 -28.14
C GLU A 160 -2.43 24.78 -27.76
N ALA A 161 -3.51 24.18 -27.24
CA ALA A 161 -3.58 22.78 -26.88
C ALA A 161 -3.45 21.91 -28.14
N PRO A 162 -2.45 21.00 -28.20
CA PRO A 162 -2.32 20.05 -29.29
C PRO A 162 -3.61 19.24 -29.48
N VAL A 163 -4.11 19.16 -30.72
CA VAL A 163 -5.30 18.38 -31.03
C VAL A 163 -4.88 16.93 -31.28
N LEU A 164 -5.28 16.04 -30.37
CA LEU A 164 -4.95 14.62 -30.40
C LEU A 164 -6.22 13.77 -30.46
N HIS A 165 -6.07 12.45 -30.63
CA HIS A 165 -7.21 11.54 -30.60
C HIS A 165 -7.77 11.42 -29.16
N PRO A 166 -9.08 11.58 -28.93
CA PRO A 166 -9.64 11.57 -27.57
C PRO A 166 -9.30 10.31 -26.75
N MET A 167 -9.20 9.15 -27.42
CA MET A 167 -8.80 7.88 -26.79
C MET A 167 -7.36 7.89 -26.23
N SER A 168 -6.40 8.53 -26.91
CA SER A 168 -5.00 8.55 -26.45
C SER A 168 -4.80 9.54 -25.31
N GLU A 169 -5.40 10.73 -25.40
CA GLU A 169 -5.47 11.70 -24.29
C GLU A 169 -6.18 11.12 -23.06
N GLY A 170 -7.28 10.39 -23.27
CA GLY A 170 -8.02 9.69 -22.22
C GLY A 170 -7.19 8.60 -21.56
N LEU A 171 -6.54 7.73 -22.33
CA LEU A 171 -5.67 6.67 -21.78
C LEU A 171 -4.52 7.25 -20.93
N PHE A 172 -3.83 8.27 -21.45
CA PHE A 172 -2.74 8.96 -20.75
C PHE A 172 -3.22 9.60 -19.45
N ASN A 173 -4.23 10.48 -19.52
CA ASN A 173 -4.72 11.18 -18.34
C ASN A 173 -5.33 10.22 -17.30
N PHE A 174 -5.91 9.10 -17.73
CA PHE A 174 -6.40 8.07 -16.83
C PHE A 174 -5.27 7.41 -16.03
N VAL A 175 -4.19 6.98 -16.69
CA VAL A 175 -3.04 6.35 -16.02
C VAL A 175 -2.31 7.35 -15.12
N ILE A 176 -2.06 8.56 -15.61
CA ILE A 176 -1.39 9.62 -14.84
C ILE A 176 -2.23 10.05 -13.63
N ALA A 177 -3.56 10.11 -13.74
CA ALA A 177 -4.44 10.41 -12.60
C ALA A 177 -4.44 9.30 -11.55
N TRP A 178 -4.40 8.03 -11.99
CA TRP A 178 -4.21 6.89 -11.09
C TRP A 178 -2.86 6.98 -10.36
N THR A 179 -1.79 7.29 -11.10
CA THR A 179 -0.43 7.49 -10.59
C THR A 179 -0.35 8.59 -9.54
N PHE A 180 -1.03 9.71 -9.78
CA PHE A 180 -1.13 10.84 -8.85
C PHE A 180 -1.72 10.40 -7.49
N MET A 181 -2.74 9.54 -7.50
CA MET A 181 -3.34 8.99 -6.27
C MET A 181 -2.47 7.95 -5.55
N PHE A 182 -1.40 7.43 -6.16
CA PHE A 182 -0.42 6.62 -5.41
C PHE A 182 0.44 7.47 -4.47
N ALA A 183 0.56 8.79 -4.65
CA ALA A 183 1.44 9.61 -3.80
C ALA A 183 1.10 9.48 -2.29
N PRO A 184 -0.14 9.74 -1.83
CA PRO A 184 -0.47 9.63 -0.41
C PRO A 184 -0.27 8.22 0.15
N LEU A 185 -0.49 7.18 -0.67
CA LEU A 185 -0.29 5.78 -0.31
C LEU A 185 1.20 5.43 -0.17
N LEU A 186 2.06 5.88 -1.09
CA LEU A 186 3.52 5.71 -0.99
C LEU A 186 4.09 6.47 0.22
N TYR A 187 3.66 7.71 0.46
CA TYR A 187 4.12 8.48 1.62
C TYR A 187 3.64 7.93 2.96
N THR A 188 2.48 7.27 3.03
CA THR A 188 1.98 6.64 4.27
C THR A 188 2.35 5.17 4.43
N ASP A 189 3.08 4.58 3.48
CA ASP A 189 3.45 3.17 3.55
C ASP A 189 4.33 2.86 4.78
N LYS A 190 3.89 1.92 5.62
CA LYS A 190 4.63 1.46 6.81
C LYS A 190 6.01 0.88 6.49
N MET A 191 6.24 0.45 5.24
CA MET A 191 7.52 -0.08 4.77
C MET A 191 8.37 0.96 4.05
N ARG A 192 7.90 2.22 3.89
CA ARG A 192 8.56 3.29 3.13
C ARG A 192 10.01 3.54 3.57
N ASP A 193 10.30 3.43 4.86
CA ASP A 193 11.61 3.76 5.43
C ASP A 193 12.72 2.78 4.99
N ARG A 194 12.34 1.62 4.41
CA ARG A 194 13.27 0.68 3.77
C ARG A 194 13.76 1.20 2.41
N TYR A 195 13.02 2.11 1.77
CA TYR A 195 13.47 2.82 0.58
C TYR A 195 14.42 3.96 0.98
N LYS A 196 15.72 3.77 0.73
CA LYS A 196 16.77 4.71 1.14
C LYS A 196 16.75 6.04 0.38
N GLY A 197 16.23 6.06 -0.85
CA GLY A 197 16.16 7.24 -1.71
C GLY A 197 15.17 8.31 -1.23
N SER A 198 14.90 9.30 -2.08
CA SER A 198 13.80 10.24 -1.88
C SER A 198 12.52 9.69 -2.52
N LEU A 199 11.45 9.60 -1.73
CA LEU A 199 10.12 9.26 -2.24
C LEU A 199 9.58 10.33 -3.19
N ASP A 200 9.98 11.59 -3.00
CA ASP A 200 9.61 12.72 -3.88
C ASP A 200 10.19 12.52 -5.28
N VAL A 201 11.44 12.05 -5.36
CA VAL A 201 12.13 11.75 -6.62
C VAL A 201 11.55 10.49 -7.26
N LEU A 202 11.29 9.45 -6.47
CA LEU A 202 10.64 8.23 -6.96
C LEU A 202 9.25 8.55 -7.52
N TRP A 203 8.42 9.28 -6.78
CA TRP A 203 7.08 9.66 -7.22
C TRP A 203 7.11 10.65 -8.40
N GLY A 204 8.07 11.58 -8.42
CA GLY A 204 8.29 12.48 -9.56
C GLY A 204 8.62 11.73 -10.85
N PHE A 205 9.54 10.75 -10.81
CA PHE A 205 9.83 9.90 -11.97
C PHE A 205 8.69 8.92 -12.30
N GLN A 206 7.99 8.42 -11.30
CA GLN A 206 6.79 7.60 -11.43
C GLN A 206 5.68 8.34 -12.21
N MET A 207 5.57 9.68 -12.12
CA MET A 207 4.65 10.48 -12.94
C MET A 207 5.03 10.55 -14.44
N PHE A 208 6.20 10.04 -14.85
CA PHE A 208 6.64 9.97 -16.26
C PHE A 208 6.86 8.53 -16.77
N LEU A 209 7.34 7.63 -15.89
CA LEU A 209 7.68 6.23 -16.19
C LEU A 209 7.10 5.28 -15.12
N THR A 210 5.83 5.52 -14.84
CA THR A 210 4.79 4.79 -14.09
C THR A 210 4.98 3.31 -13.72
N ASN A 211 5.64 2.52 -14.54
CA ASN A 211 5.88 1.08 -14.34
C ASN A 211 7.27 0.83 -13.75
N THR A 212 8.27 1.52 -14.33
CA THR A 212 9.71 1.37 -14.09
C THR A 212 10.12 1.75 -12.68
N PHE A 213 9.31 2.53 -11.95
CA PHE A 213 9.62 2.96 -10.59
C PHE A 213 8.78 2.25 -9.52
N LEU A 214 7.63 1.68 -9.87
CA LEU A 214 6.75 1.01 -8.91
C LEU A 214 7.18 -0.43 -8.61
N ILE A 215 7.62 -1.22 -9.60
CA ILE A 215 8.11 -2.58 -9.34
C ILE A 215 9.38 -2.55 -8.46
N PRO A 216 10.40 -1.69 -8.70
CA PRO A 216 11.53 -1.55 -7.78
C PRO A 216 11.12 -1.06 -6.40
N TYR A 217 10.14 -0.15 -6.27
CA TYR A 217 9.61 0.24 -4.97
C TYR A 217 9.07 -0.98 -4.20
N MET A 218 8.24 -1.80 -4.87
CA MET A 218 7.68 -3.02 -4.31
C MET A 218 8.75 -4.05 -3.95
N ALA A 219 9.85 -4.14 -4.70
CA ALA A 219 10.97 -5.03 -4.37
C ALA A 219 11.81 -4.50 -3.20
N ILE A 220 12.09 -3.19 -3.14
CA ILE A 220 12.94 -2.56 -2.12
C ILE A 220 12.24 -2.50 -0.76
N ARG A 221 10.92 -2.26 -0.72
CA ARG A 221 10.14 -2.26 0.54
C ARG A 221 10.07 -3.64 1.21
N LEU A 222 10.41 -4.73 0.51
CA LEU A 222 10.53 -6.08 1.08
C LEU A 222 11.91 -6.36 1.72
N ASN A 223 12.85 -5.42 1.68
CA ASN A 223 14.13 -5.55 2.41
C ASN A 223 13.93 -5.66 3.93
N GLU A 224 14.91 -6.25 4.60
CA GLU A 224 14.96 -6.24 6.06
C GLU A 224 15.12 -4.80 6.59
N ALA A 225 14.45 -4.50 7.70
CA ALA A 225 14.59 -3.20 8.35
C ALA A 225 15.99 -3.08 8.95
N GLY A 226 16.70 -1.97 8.68
CA GLY A 226 18.01 -1.72 9.25
C GLY A 226 17.97 -1.72 10.78
N GLY A 227 19.01 -2.28 11.42
CA GLY A 227 19.13 -2.27 12.87
C GLY A 227 19.17 -0.83 13.41
N GLY A 228 18.24 -0.50 14.30
CA GLY A 228 18.02 0.88 14.78
C GLY A 228 16.96 1.61 13.97
N TYR A 229 15.70 1.16 14.05
CA TYR A 229 14.57 1.82 13.41
C TYR A 229 14.33 3.21 14.04
N THR A 230 14.67 4.25 13.31
CA THR A 230 14.20 5.62 13.52
C THR A 230 13.28 5.99 12.35
N PRO A 231 12.02 6.39 12.59
CA PRO A 231 11.12 6.80 11.52
C PRO A 231 11.74 7.94 10.69
N LYS A 232 11.79 7.79 9.37
CA LYS A 232 12.31 8.85 8.50
C LYS A 232 11.29 9.99 8.49
N LYS A 233 11.75 11.21 8.80
CA LYS A 233 10.90 12.41 8.69
C LYS A 233 10.35 12.51 7.26
N THR A 234 9.06 12.76 7.15
CA THR A 234 8.38 13.07 5.89
C THR A 234 8.98 14.31 5.22
N SER A 235 9.08 14.27 3.90
CA SER A 235 9.37 15.46 3.09
C SER A 235 8.22 16.45 3.18
N GLU A 236 8.48 17.71 2.81
CA GLU A 236 7.42 18.73 2.76
C GLU A 236 6.35 18.37 1.73
N LEU A 237 6.77 17.92 0.54
CA LEU A 237 5.87 17.36 -0.48
C LEU A 237 5.05 16.19 0.06
N GLY A 238 5.69 15.24 0.74
CA GLY A 238 5.02 14.11 1.36
C GLY A 238 3.98 14.55 2.40
N SER A 239 4.33 15.48 3.29
CA SER A 239 3.42 15.99 4.33
C SER A 239 2.23 16.76 3.73
N ILE A 240 2.44 17.50 2.62
CA ILE A 240 1.36 18.14 1.86
C ILE A 240 0.44 17.08 1.23
N MET A 241 1.00 16.05 0.59
CA MET A 241 0.22 15.00 -0.08
C MET A 241 -0.53 14.09 0.90
N THR A 242 -0.02 13.86 2.11
CA THR A 242 -0.73 13.08 3.14
C THR A 242 -1.81 13.88 3.85
N LYS A 243 -1.55 15.15 4.21
CA LYS A 243 -2.57 16.04 4.81
C LYS A 243 -3.65 16.43 3.80
N GLY A 244 -3.26 16.63 2.55
CA GLY A 244 -4.14 16.87 1.41
C GLY A 244 -4.70 15.60 0.76
N ALA A 245 -4.52 14.41 1.35
CA ALA A 245 -4.89 13.14 0.71
C ALA A 245 -6.35 13.11 0.20
N PRO A 246 -7.37 13.60 0.94
CA PRO A 246 -8.74 13.65 0.42
C PRO A 246 -8.86 14.48 -0.88
N ILE A 247 -8.13 15.59 -0.99
CA ILE A 247 -8.11 16.45 -2.18
C ILE A 247 -7.39 15.74 -3.34
N VAL A 248 -6.25 15.09 -3.07
CA VAL A 248 -5.49 14.30 -4.06
C VAL A 248 -6.35 13.17 -4.62
N GLY A 249 -7.07 12.44 -3.75
CA GLY A 249 -7.99 11.37 -4.12
C GLY A 249 -9.20 11.86 -4.93
N LEU A 250 -9.77 13.03 -4.58
CA LEU A 250 -10.89 13.62 -5.34
C LEU A 250 -10.44 14.13 -6.71
N ILE A 251 -9.32 14.84 -6.80
CA ILE A 251 -8.78 15.35 -8.07
C ILE A 251 -8.40 14.18 -8.99
N GLY A 252 -7.65 13.19 -8.49
CA GLY A 252 -7.26 12.02 -9.28
C GLY A 252 -8.46 11.16 -9.69
N GLY A 253 -9.41 10.92 -8.79
CA GLY A 253 -10.63 10.16 -9.09
C GLY A 253 -11.51 10.85 -10.13
N LEU A 254 -11.67 12.18 -10.03
CA LEU A 254 -12.37 12.99 -11.02
C LEU A 254 -11.63 13.02 -12.36
N ALA A 255 -10.30 13.16 -12.35
CA ALA A 255 -9.50 13.14 -13.57
C ALA A 255 -9.57 11.76 -14.28
N CYS A 256 -9.54 10.64 -13.55
CA CYS A 256 -9.79 9.31 -14.12
C CYS A 256 -11.19 9.22 -14.76
N LEU A 257 -12.23 9.71 -14.07
CA LEU A 257 -13.61 9.70 -14.60
C LEU A 257 -13.74 10.56 -15.86
N LEU A 258 -13.22 11.80 -15.82
CA LEU A 258 -13.20 12.71 -16.96
C LEU A 258 -12.40 12.12 -18.13
N SER A 259 -11.30 11.41 -17.86
CA SER A 259 -10.51 10.74 -18.90
C SER A 259 -11.28 9.65 -19.64
N VAL A 260 -12.07 8.85 -18.92
CA VAL A 260 -12.97 7.84 -19.53
C VAL A 260 -14.08 8.51 -20.33
N LEU A 261 -14.71 9.56 -19.80
CA LEU A 261 -15.73 10.32 -20.52
C LEU A 261 -15.17 11.02 -21.76
N TRP A 262 -13.94 11.52 -21.69
CA TRP A 262 -13.25 12.16 -22.81
C TRP A 262 -12.88 11.16 -23.91
N ALA A 263 -12.39 9.97 -23.55
CA ALA A 263 -12.14 8.90 -24.51
C ALA A 263 -13.42 8.56 -25.32
N LEU A 264 -14.55 8.41 -24.63
CA LEU A 264 -15.82 8.00 -25.24
C LEU A 264 -16.55 9.14 -25.99
N TYR A 265 -16.57 10.36 -25.45
CA TYR A 265 -17.42 11.47 -25.92
C TYR A 265 -16.66 12.77 -26.24
N GLY A 266 -15.37 12.85 -25.90
CA GLY A 266 -14.54 14.03 -26.20
C GLY A 266 -14.45 14.28 -27.70
N ARG A 267 -14.51 15.56 -28.09
CA ARG A 267 -14.54 16.05 -29.49
C ARG A 267 -15.51 15.27 -30.39
N GLY A 268 -16.74 15.04 -29.92
CA GLY A 268 -17.81 14.36 -30.70
C GLY A 268 -18.32 15.18 -31.90
N ASP A 269 -17.91 16.44 -32.00
CA ASP A 269 -18.07 17.36 -33.12
C ASP A 269 -16.89 17.32 -34.11
N GLY A 270 -15.78 16.66 -33.75
CA GLY A 270 -14.62 16.46 -34.62
C GLY A 270 -14.69 15.14 -35.39
N ASN A 271 -13.95 15.05 -36.49
CA ASN A 271 -13.80 13.85 -37.32
C ASN A 271 -12.93 12.75 -36.65
N PHE A 272 -13.22 12.42 -35.39
CA PHE A 272 -12.54 11.38 -34.58
C PHE A 272 -13.36 10.08 -34.48
N GLY A 273 -14.43 9.98 -35.27
CA GLY A 273 -15.23 8.78 -35.43
C GLY A 273 -16.14 8.41 -34.28
N ASP A 274 -17.01 7.46 -34.57
CA ASP A 274 -17.96 6.85 -33.64
C ASP A 274 -17.26 5.86 -32.67
N LEU A 275 -17.97 5.39 -31.65
CA LEU A 275 -17.44 4.45 -30.65
C LEU A 275 -16.71 3.21 -31.24
N PRO A 276 -17.16 2.56 -32.34
CA PRO A 276 -16.42 1.46 -32.95
C PRO A 276 -15.09 1.90 -33.55
N GLU A 277 -15.07 3.02 -34.28
CA GLU A 277 -13.86 3.56 -34.92
C GLU A 277 -12.83 4.02 -33.87
N ARG A 278 -13.31 4.60 -32.76
CA ARG A 278 -12.48 4.91 -31.59
C ARG A 278 -11.88 3.68 -30.93
N TRP A 279 -12.60 2.56 -30.91
CA TRP A 279 -12.10 1.28 -30.39
C TRP A 279 -11.07 0.65 -31.32
N GLU A 280 -11.30 0.68 -32.64
CA GLU A 280 -10.32 0.25 -33.64
C GLU A 280 -9.05 1.12 -33.59
N PHE A 281 -9.19 2.45 -33.46
CA PHE A 281 -8.06 3.35 -33.21
C PHE A 281 -7.29 2.96 -31.96
N LEU A 282 -7.96 2.67 -30.84
CA LEU A 282 -7.28 2.26 -29.60
C LEU A 282 -6.49 0.96 -29.82
N LEU A 283 -7.07 -0.06 -30.47
CA LEU A 283 -6.36 -1.29 -30.76
C LEU A 283 -5.15 -1.08 -31.68
N GLY A 284 -5.28 -0.22 -32.69
CA GLY A 284 -4.16 0.21 -33.54
C GLY A 284 -3.07 0.91 -32.73
N TYR A 285 -3.45 1.92 -31.94
CA TYR A 285 -2.56 2.71 -31.08
C TYR A 285 -1.78 1.85 -30.07
N LEU A 286 -2.44 0.86 -29.46
CA LEU A 286 -1.78 -0.11 -28.57
C LEU A 286 -0.82 -1.07 -29.29
N GLY A 287 -1.06 -1.33 -30.58
CA GLY A 287 -0.21 -2.16 -31.44
C GLY A 287 0.91 -1.41 -32.16
N SER A 288 0.82 -0.07 -32.26
CA SER A 288 1.80 0.78 -32.95
C SER A 288 2.67 1.60 -32.00
N GLU A 289 2.15 2.07 -30.86
CA GLU A 289 2.85 3.01 -29.98
C GLU A 289 3.33 2.38 -28.68
N ARG A 290 4.65 2.44 -28.45
CA ARG A 290 5.30 1.87 -27.25
C ARG A 290 4.81 2.50 -25.95
N LEU A 291 4.54 3.81 -25.99
CA LEU A 291 3.98 4.56 -24.86
C LEU A 291 2.59 4.02 -24.47
N ALA A 292 1.72 3.81 -25.46
CA ALA A 292 0.37 3.29 -25.27
C ALA A 292 0.40 1.86 -24.72
N TYR A 293 1.29 1.03 -25.26
CA TYR A 293 1.54 -0.33 -24.79
C TYR A 293 2.05 -0.36 -23.33
N ALA A 294 2.95 0.56 -22.95
CA ALA A 294 3.41 0.70 -21.56
C ALA A 294 2.28 1.07 -20.59
N PHE A 295 1.35 1.94 -20.99
CA PHE A 295 0.18 2.29 -20.17
C PHE A 295 -0.76 1.12 -19.88
N ILE A 296 -0.85 0.11 -20.75
CA ILE A 296 -1.58 -1.13 -20.44
C ILE A 296 -0.88 -1.93 -19.35
N TRP A 297 0.45 -1.98 -19.36
CA TRP A 297 1.22 -2.60 -18.28
C TRP A 297 1.08 -1.83 -16.97
N ASP A 298 1.01 -0.50 -16.99
CA ASP A 298 0.70 0.29 -15.80
C ASP A 298 -0.64 -0.06 -15.19
N ILE A 299 -1.70 -0.12 -16.01
CA ILE A 299 -3.04 -0.52 -15.55
C ILE A 299 -3.00 -1.91 -14.91
N CYS A 300 -2.34 -2.89 -15.56
CA CYS A 300 -2.18 -4.23 -15.01
C CYS A 300 -1.42 -4.25 -13.67
N LEU A 301 -0.31 -3.52 -13.57
CA LEU A 301 0.49 -3.41 -12.35
C LEU A 301 -0.28 -2.68 -11.24
N TYR A 302 -1.07 -1.65 -11.58
CA TYR A 302 -1.84 -0.88 -10.61
C TYR A 302 -3.00 -1.69 -10.04
N ILE A 303 -3.66 -2.53 -10.85
CA ILE A 303 -4.66 -3.49 -10.39
C ILE A 303 -4.08 -4.48 -9.37
N ILE A 304 -2.79 -4.83 -9.47
CA ILE A 304 -2.10 -5.75 -8.55
C ILE A 304 -1.57 -5.02 -7.31
N PHE A 305 -0.87 -3.89 -7.49
CA PHE A 305 -0.17 -3.20 -6.41
C PHE A 305 -1.08 -2.31 -5.57
N GLN A 306 -2.17 -1.76 -6.11
CA GLN A 306 -3.17 -1.01 -5.34
C GLN A 306 -3.73 -1.84 -4.16
N PRO A 307 -4.35 -3.02 -4.36
CA PRO A 307 -4.91 -3.80 -3.26
C PRO A 307 -3.85 -4.30 -2.28
N TRP A 308 -2.63 -4.59 -2.76
CA TRP A 308 -1.51 -4.99 -1.90
C TRP A 308 -1.08 -3.84 -0.99
N LEU A 309 -0.73 -2.67 -1.55
CA LEU A 309 -0.26 -1.51 -0.80
C LEU A 309 -1.32 -0.98 0.17
N ILE A 310 -2.58 -0.86 -0.26
CA ILE A 310 -3.69 -0.47 0.62
C ILE A 310 -3.86 -1.52 1.74
N GLY A 311 -3.84 -2.80 1.38
CA GLY A 311 -4.07 -3.90 2.31
C GLY A 311 -3.06 -3.98 3.44
N GLU A 312 -1.80 -3.65 3.17
CA GLU A 312 -0.76 -3.60 4.19
C GLU A 312 -0.82 -2.32 5.05
N ASN A 313 -1.47 -1.26 4.56
CA ASN A 313 -1.52 0.07 5.18
C ASN A 313 -2.90 0.44 5.77
N LEU A 314 -3.81 -0.52 5.92
CA LEU A 314 -5.12 -0.34 6.56
C LEU A 314 -5.07 0.24 7.99
N GLN A 315 -3.93 0.11 8.68
CA GLN A 315 -3.68 0.73 9.98
C GLN A 315 -3.73 2.28 9.95
N ASN A 316 -3.53 2.87 8.77
CA ASN A 316 -3.56 4.33 8.58
C ASN A 316 -4.98 4.88 8.35
N ILE A 317 -5.99 4.01 8.25
CA ILE A 317 -7.37 4.37 7.91
C ILE A 317 -8.22 4.60 9.16
N GLN A 318 -9.21 5.49 9.05
CA GLN A 318 -10.24 5.72 10.08
C GLN A 318 -10.85 4.39 10.55
N LYS A 319 -10.88 4.14 11.86
CA LYS A 319 -11.17 2.82 12.45
C LYS A 319 -12.53 2.24 12.03
N ASP A 320 -13.53 3.10 11.82
CA ASP A 320 -14.87 2.75 11.35
C ASP A 320 -14.95 2.53 9.83
N LYS A 321 -13.98 3.01 9.05
CA LYS A 321 -13.90 2.89 7.59
C LYS A 321 -13.02 1.73 7.10
N VAL A 322 -12.17 1.14 7.96
CA VAL A 322 -11.23 0.06 7.61
C VAL A 322 -11.89 -1.07 6.82
N ALA A 323 -13.07 -1.53 7.23
CA ALA A 323 -13.78 -2.63 6.55
C ALA A 323 -14.18 -2.26 5.11
N VAL A 324 -14.64 -1.02 4.90
CA VAL A 324 -15.03 -0.51 3.58
C VAL A 324 -13.81 -0.35 2.67
N VAL A 325 -12.73 0.27 3.15
CA VAL A 325 -11.49 0.42 2.38
C VAL A 325 -10.87 -0.94 2.05
N ASN A 326 -10.89 -1.90 2.98
CA ASN A 326 -10.40 -3.26 2.75
C ASN A 326 -11.19 -4.03 1.66
N PHE A 327 -12.48 -3.71 1.49
CA PHE A 327 -13.28 -4.25 0.38
C PHE A 327 -12.97 -3.50 -0.93
N LEU A 328 -13.02 -2.16 -0.90
CA LEU A 328 -12.82 -1.32 -2.09
C LEU A 328 -11.41 -1.34 -2.66
N ARG A 329 -10.38 -1.77 -1.89
CA ARG A 329 -8.97 -1.82 -2.34
C ARG A 329 -8.77 -2.59 -3.66
N PHE A 330 -9.63 -3.57 -3.95
CA PHE A 330 -9.61 -4.39 -5.16
C PHE A 330 -10.30 -3.74 -6.37
N VAL A 331 -11.05 -2.66 -6.18
CA VAL A 331 -11.74 -1.95 -7.26
C VAL A 331 -10.79 -0.94 -7.89
N PRO A 332 -10.43 -1.05 -9.18
CA PRO A 332 -9.58 -0.12 -9.91
C PRO A 332 -9.95 1.35 -9.64
N VAL A 333 -8.96 2.20 -9.35
CA VAL A 333 -9.11 3.63 -9.00
C VAL A 333 -9.87 3.89 -7.69
N VAL A 334 -11.09 3.36 -7.55
CA VAL A 334 -12.00 3.56 -6.40
C VAL A 334 -11.34 3.15 -5.08
N GLY A 335 -10.51 2.10 -5.07
CA GLY A 335 -9.73 1.70 -3.90
C GLY A 335 -8.78 2.80 -3.40
N LEU A 336 -8.06 3.49 -4.30
CA LEU A 336 -7.21 4.63 -3.92
C LEU A 336 -8.02 5.84 -3.49
N VAL A 337 -9.11 6.16 -4.19
CA VAL A 337 -10.01 7.25 -3.80
C VAL A 337 -10.52 7.02 -2.37
N ALA A 338 -11.00 5.82 -2.07
CA ALA A 338 -11.44 5.43 -0.73
C ALA A 338 -10.31 5.47 0.31
N TYR A 339 -9.10 5.01 -0.02
CA TYR A 339 -7.93 5.11 0.86
C TYR A 339 -7.61 6.57 1.19
N CYS A 340 -7.53 7.42 0.17
CA CYS A 340 -7.18 8.83 0.28
C CYS A 340 -8.22 9.64 1.08
N LEU A 341 -9.51 9.36 0.88
CA LEU A 341 -10.61 10.00 1.62
C LEU A 341 -10.68 9.57 3.09
N CYS A 342 -10.30 8.33 3.41
CA CYS A 342 -10.43 7.75 4.75
C CYS A 342 -9.10 7.72 5.54
N LEU A 343 -8.06 8.41 5.05
CA LEU A 343 -6.74 8.46 5.66
C LEU A 343 -6.76 9.28 6.96
N ASN A 344 -6.19 8.73 8.04
CA ASN A 344 -5.97 9.49 9.28
C ASN A 344 -4.74 10.39 9.09
N ALA A 345 -4.96 11.71 8.93
CA ALA A 345 -3.89 12.70 8.86
C ALA A 345 -3.15 12.90 10.21
N GLU A 346 -3.64 12.32 11.30
CA GLU A 346 -3.15 12.50 12.69
C GLU A 346 -1.91 11.64 13.05
N ILE A 347 -1.30 10.92 12.11
CA ILE A 347 -0.16 10.02 12.37
C ILE A 347 1.18 10.78 12.61
N GLU A 348 1.15 12.12 12.67
CA GLU A 348 2.33 13.00 12.85
C GLU A 348 2.27 13.89 14.12
N THR A 349 1.83 13.35 15.28
CA THR A 349 2.02 14.00 16.61
C THR A 349 2.85 13.13 17.55
#